data_AF-A0A970KLA6-F1
#
_entry.id   AF-A0A970KLA6-F1
#
_cell.length_a   1.000
_cell.length_b   1.000
_cell.length_c   1.000
_cell.angle_alpha   90.00
_cell.angle_beta   90.00
_cell.angle_gamma   90.00
#
_symmetry.space_group_name_H-M   'P 1'
#
loop_
_entity.id
_entity.type
_entity.pdbx_description
1 polymer ?
#
loop_
_entity_poly.entity_id
_entity_poly.type
_entity_poly.pdbx_seq_one_letter_code
_entity_poly.pdbx_strand_id
1 'polypeptide(L)'
;MTPRERLQLSYELALFPPRLNAFWHSIRDGNTDDVSDDFLEALDDAARLHLALPEKGYASLRALERLALYQARSRAYCMPSFIRAVRARTSVARRLPKPSFPAISSATSRCPPSDVKQGRDSGLVVGSCSRRE
;
A
#
# COMPACT_ATOMS: atom_id res chain seq x y z
N MET A 1 -12.35 -16.48 2.08
CA MET A 1 -11.35 -16.75 3.14
C MET A 1 -12.04 -17.42 4.35
N THR A 2 -11.39 -18.27 5.13
CA THR A 2 -12.03 -18.81 6.36
C THR A 2 -12.02 -17.78 7.50
N PRO A 3 -12.93 -17.84 8.49
CA PRO A 3 -12.94 -16.88 9.61
C PRO A 3 -11.62 -16.85 10.39
N ARG A 4 -10.97 -18.02 10.51
CA ARG A 4 -9.67 -18.17 11.17
C ARG A 4 -8.55 -17.47 10.38
N GLU A 5 -8.51 -17.68 9.08
CA GLU A 5 -7.53 -17.04 8.19
C GLU A 5 -7.67 -15.52 8.22
N ARG A 6 -8.91 -15.01 8.18
CA ARG A 6 -9.19 -13.57 8.23
C ARG A 6 -8.69 -12.95 9.54
N LEU A 7 -8.94 -13.64 10.66
CA LEU A 7 -8.44 -13.21 11.96
C LEU A 7 -6.92 -13.24 12.03
N GLN A 8 -6.28 -14.29 11.52
CA GLN A 8 -4.82 -14.33 11.43
C GLN A 8 -4.26 -13.16 10.61
N LEU A 9 -4.87 -12.88 9.46
CA LEU A 9 -4.45 -11.78 8.59
C LEU A 9 -4.60 -10.42 9.28
N SER A 10 -5.68 -10.17 10.02
CA SER A 10 -5.85 -8.90 10.73
C SER A 10 -4.77 -8.69 11.80
N TYR A 11 -4.37 -9.75 12.52
CA TYR A 11 -3.25 -9.68 13.46
C TYR A 11 -1.91 -9.40 12.77
N GLU A 12 -1.64 -10.07 11.65
CA GLU A 12 -0.43 -9.85 10.88
C GLU A 12 -0.36 -8.41 10.33
N LEU A 13 -1.46 -7.89 9.78
CA LEU A 13 -1.53 -6.53 9.28
C LEU A 13 -1.41 -5.48 10.41
N ALA A 14 -1.94 -5.77 11.60
CA ALA A 14 -1.88 -4.85 12.73
C ALA A 14 -0.50 -4.81 13.40
N LEU A 15 0.14 -5.97 13.55
CA LEU A 15 1.30 -6.14 14.44
C LEU A 15 2.61 -6.48 13.73
N PHE A 16 2.57 -6.85 12.44
CA PHE A 16 3.76 -7.22 11.66
C PHE A 16 3.95 -6.29 10.44
N PRO A 17 4.71 -5.18 10.61
CA PRO A 17 4.89 -4.15 9.57
C PRO A 17 5.33 -4.65 8.18
N PRO A 18 6.24 -5.64 8.04
CA PRO A 18 6.70 -6.09 6.73
C PRO A 18 5.57 -6.62 5.84
N ARG A 19 4.55 -7.25 6.42
CA ARG A 19 3.43 -7.81 5.65
C ARG A 19 2.52 -6.72 5.12
N LEU A 20 2.20 -5.72 5.94
CA LEU A 20 1.45 -4.54 5.48
C LEU A 20 2.23 -3.79 4.37
N ASN A 21 3.56 -3.70 4.50
CA ASN A 21 4.39 -3.05 3.50
C ASN A 21 4.41 -3.82 2.16
N ALA A 22 4.51 -5.16 2.19
CA ALA A 22 4.41 -5.98 0.99
C ALA A 22 3.08 -5.77 0.25
N PHE A 23 1.97 -5.72 0.99
CA PHE A 23 0.65 -5.42 0.40
C PHE A 23 0.57 -4.00 -0.18
N TRP A 24 1.13 -3.01 0.52
CA TRP A 24 1.20 -1.64 0.01
C TRP A 24 1.94 -1.55 -1.32
N HIS A 25 3.07 -2.24 -1.44
CA HIS A 25 3.82 -2.31 -2.70
C HIS A 25 3.00 -2.96 -3.82
N SER A 26 2.31 -4.08 -3.55
CA SER A 26 1.43 -4.74 -4.52
C SER A 26 0.34 -3.80 -5.06
N ILE A 27 -0.34 -3.08 -4.16
CA ILE A 27 -1.38 -2.11 -4.53
C ILE A 27 -0.81 -0.94 -5.32
N ARG A 28 0.34 -0.41 -4.90
CA ARG A 28 1.00 0.72 -5.57
C ARG A 28 1.42 0.36 -7.00
N ASP A 29 1.91 -0.86 -7.19
CA ASP A 29 2.44 -1.34 -8.47
C ASP A 29 1.30 -1.83 -9.41
N GLY A 30 0.03 -1.62 -9.02
CA GLY A 30 -1.15 -1.87 -9.86
C GLY A 30 -1.66 -3.31 -9.81
N ASN A 31 -1.14 -4.12 -8.90
CA ASN A 31 -1.63 -5.47 -8.67
C ASN A 31 -2.78 -5.44 -7.64
N THR A 32 -3.99 -5.25 -8.15
CA THR A 32 -5.22 -5.19 -7.36
C THR A 32 -5.92 -6.54 -7.22
N ASP A 33 -5.34 -7.63 -7.72
CA ASP A 33 -6.00 -8.95 -7.71
C ASP A 33 -6.16 -9.49 -6.27
N ASP A 34 -5.35 -9.00 -5.33
CA ASP A 34 -5.44 -9.31 -3.89
C ASP A 34 -6.42 -8.42 -3.11
N VAL A 35 -7.06 -7.43 -3.75
CA VAL A 35 -8.00 -6.51 -3.11
C VAL A 35 -9.39 -7.12 -3.08
N SER A 36 -9.60 -8.06 -2.16
CA SER A 36 -10.91 -8.66 -1.86
C SER A 36 -11.65 -7.90 -0.75
N ASP A 37 -12.97 -8.08 -0.66
CA ASP A 37 -13.76 -7.54 0.44
C ASP A 37 -13.31 -8.13 1.80
N ASP A 38 -12.89 -9.41 1.82
CA ASP A 38 -12.30 -10.06 3.01
C ASP A 38 -11.03 -9.33 3.49
N PHE A 39 -10.19 -8.85 2.57
CA PHE A 39 -8.98 -8.08 2.89
C PHE A 39 -9.31 -6.71 3.47
N LEU A 40 -10.33 -6.06 2.92
CA LEU A 40 -10.80 -4.77 3.41
C LEU A 40 -11.37 -4.88 4.84
N GLU A 41 -12.10 -5.95 5.12
CA GLU A 41 -12.59 -6.24 6.45
C GLU A 41 -11.45 -6.57 7.41
N ALA A 42 -10.44 -7.33 6.96
CA ALA A 42 -9.24 -7.60 7.74
C ALA A 42 -8.45 -6.33 8.08
N LEU A 43 -8.40 -5.34 7.16
CA LEU A 43 -7.81 -4.02 7.43
C LEU A 43 -8.62 -3.21 8.46
N ASP A 44 -9.95 -3.29 8.40
CA ASP A 44 -10.82 -2.63 9.37
C ASP A 44 -10.66 -3.25 10.76
N ASP A 45 -10.58 -4.59 10.84
CA ASP A 45 -10.26 -5.31 12.08
C ASP A 45 -8.86 -4.99 12.59
N ALA A 46 -7.87 -4.91 11.70
CA ALA A 46 -6.51 -4.50 12.06
C ALA A 46 -6.47 -3.07 12.64
N ALA A 47 -7.27 -2.15 12.10
CA ALA A 47 -7.41 -0.80 12.65
C ALA A 47 -8.08 -0.82 14.04
N ARG A 48 -9.09 -1.68 14.25
CA ARG A 48 -9.75 -1.85 15.55
C ARG A 48 -8.79 -2.37 16.63
N LEU A 49 -7.83 -3.22 16.26
CA LEU A 49 -6.80 -3.72 17.18
C LEU A 49 -5.90 -2.63 17.74
N HIS A 50 -5.84 -1.44 17.14
CA HIS A 50 -5.06 -0.29 17.64
C HIS A 50 -5.89 0.72 18.45
N LEU A 51 -7.18 0.45 18.66
CA LEU A 51 -8.02 1.24 19.55
C LEU A 51 -7.62 1.04 21.01
N ALA A 52 -8.15 1.92 21.87
CA ALA A 52 -7.97 1.80 23.30
C ALA A 52 -8.40 0.42 23.80
N LEU A 53 -7.65 -0.10 24.78
CA LEU A 53 -7.96 -1.37 25.41
C LEU A 53 -9.36 -1.31 26.05
N PRO A 54 -10.14 -2.41 26.01
CA PRO A 54 -11.44 -2.44 26.64
C PRO A 54 -11.29 -2.35 28.16
N GLU A 55 -12.06 -1.45 28.78
CA GLU A 55 -12.15 -1.33 30.26
C GLU A 55 -12.96 -2.47 30.89
N LYS A 56 -13.78 -3.16 30.10
CA LYS A 56 -14.71 -4.21 30.53
C LYS A 56 -14.63 -5.41 29.59
N GLY A 57 -14.67 -6.62 30.14
CA GLY A 57 -14.69 -7.87 29.38
C GLY A 57 -13.89 -9.00 30.05
N TYR A 58 -14.16 -10.24 29.64
CA TYR A 58 -13.42 -11.43 30.09
C TYR A 58 -12.11 -11.57 29.29
N ALA A 59 -11.12 -10.75 29.61
CA ALA A 59 -9.75 -10.94 29.14
C ALA A 59 -8.83 -11.08 30.33
N SER A 60 -7.92 -12.06 30.29
CA SER A 60 -6.89 -12.18 31.34
C SER A 60 -5.97 -10.97 31.32
N LEU A 61 -5.50 -10.53 32.48
CA LEU A 61 -4.55 -9.42 32.62
C LEU A 61 -3.32 -9.62 31.73
N ARG A 62 -2.79 -10.85 31.70
CA ARG A 62 -1.64 -11.23 30.86
C ARG A 62 -1.90 -11.06 29.35
N ALA A 63 -3.14 -11.30 28.89
CA ALA A 63 -3.48 -11.09 27.49
C ALA A 63 -3.53 -9.59 27.14
N LEU A 64 -4.06 -8.77 28.05
CA LEU A 64 -4.09 -7.31 27.90
C LEU A 64 -2.69 -6.71 27.89
N GLU A 65 -1.80 -7.15 28.79
CA GLU A 65 -0.40 -6.71 28.83
C GLU A 65 0.33 -7.02 27.52
N ARG A 66 0.15 -8.24 26.98
CA ARG A 66 0.76 -8.62 25.70
C ARG A 66 0.25 -7.76 24.56
N LEU A 67 -1.06 -7.50 24.51
CA LEU A 67 -1.64 -6.66 23.48
C LEU A 67 -1.12 -5.22 23.59
N ALA A 68 -1.06 -4.67 24.80
CA ALA A 68 -0.49 -3.35 25.06
C ALA A 68 0.96 -3.24 24.57
N LEU A 69 1.79 -4.26 24.85
CA LEU A 69 3.17 -4.31 24.36
C LEU A 69 3.23 -4.34 22.83
N TYR A 70 2.36 -5.11 22.18
CA TYR A 70 2.31 -5.17 20.72
C TYR A 70 1.81 -3.87 20.09
N GLN A 71 0.81 -3.22 20.69
CA GLN A 71 0.35 -1.88 20.29
C GLN A 71 1.47 -0.83 20.46
N ALA A 72 2.21 -0.87 21.57
CA ALA A 72 3.31 0.06 21.82
C ALA A 72 4.45 -0.12 20.79
N ARG A 73 4.84 -1.37 20.50
CA ARG A 73 5.90 -1.67 19.52
C ARG A 73 5.51 -1.27 18.09
N SER A 74 4.26 -1.50 17.71
CA SER A 74 3.75 -1.14 16.39
C SER A 74 3.59 0.38 16.21
N ARG A 75 3.33 1.14 17.28
CA ARG A 75 3.30 2.62 17.24
C ARG A 75 4.63 3.25 16.85
N ALA A 76 5.77 2.61 17.15
CA ALA A 76 7.08 3.07 16.68
C ALA A 76 7.17 3.14 15.13
N TYR A 77 6.32 2.39 14.43
CA TYR A 77 6.23 2.36 12.97
C TYR A 77 5.01 3.10 12.43
N CYS A 78 4.33 3.92 13.24
CA CYS A 78 3.14 4.67 12.83
C CYS A 78 2.03 3.78 12.22
N MET A 79 1.93 2.52 12.66
CA MET A 79 1.03 1.51 12.09
C MET A 79 -0.44 1.94 11.97
N PRO A 80 -1.07 2.61 12.97
CA PRO A 80 -2.46 3.04 12.84
C PRO A 80 -2.71 3.98 11.66
N SER A 81 -1.79 4.93 11.45
CA SER A 81 -1.85 5.86 10.33
C SER A 81 -1.60 5.15 9.01
N PHE A 82 -0.66 4.20 8.99
CA PHE A 82 -0.34 3.44 7.78
C PHE A 82 -1.50 2.55 7.33
N ILE A 83 -2.15 1.83 8.26
CA ILE A 83 -3.34 1.00 7.98
C ILE A 83 -4.47 1.86 7.39
N ARG A 84 -4.71 3.05 7.95
CA ARG A 84 -5.72 4.00 7.41
C ARG A 84 -5.37 4.47 6.00
N ALA A 85 -4.10 4.77 5.73
CA ALA A 85 -3.64 5.20 4.41
C ALA A 85 -3.80 4.09 3.37
N VAL A 86 -3.42 2.85 3.72
CA VAL A 86 -3.63 1.67 2.88
C VAL A 86 -5.13 1.49 2.61
N ARG A 87 -5.97 1.49 3.64
CA ARG A 87 -7.44 1.34 3.51
C ARG A 87 -8.05 2.39 2.59
N ALA A 88 -7.69 3.65 2.77
CA ALA A 88 -8.17 4.75 1.94
C ALA A 88 -7.79 4.53 0.46
N ARG A 89 -6.52 4.19 0.19
CA ARG A 89 -6.03 4.00 -1.18
C ARG A 89 -6.63 2.77 -1.84
N THR A 90 -6.79 1.67 -1.12
CA THR A 90 -7.44 0.45 -1.60
C THR A 90 -8.91 0.69 -1.95
N SER A 91 -9.63 1.49 -1.14
CA SER A 91 -11.02 1.86 -1.41
C SER A 91 -11.18 2.76 -2.65
N VAL A 92 -10.14 3.51 -3.01
CA VAL A 92 -10.07 4.32 -4.23
C VAL A 92 -9.67 3.46 -5.43
N ALA A 93 -8.68 2.57 -5.26
CA ALA A 93 -8.24 1.64 -6.30
C ALA A 93 -9.36 0.71 -6.78
N ARG A 94 -10.28 0.27 -5.89
CA ARG A 94 -11.48 -0.51 -6.28
C ARG A 94 -12.46 0.31 -7.13
N ARG A 95 -12.57 1.62 -6.92
CA ARG A 95 -13.49 2.49 -7.66
C ARG A 95 -12.96 2.89 -9.03
N LEU A 96 -11.64 2.92 -9.19
CA LEU A 96 -11.02 3.26 -10.46
C LEU A 96 -10.93 1.99 -11.32
N PRO A 97 -11.53 1.98 -12.52
CA PRO A 97 -11.25 0.89 -13.46
C PRO A 97 -9.75 0.85 -13.70
N LYS A 98 -9.18 -0.36 -13.64
CA LYS A 98 -7.75 -0.60 -13.89
C LYS A 98 -7.37 0.13 -15.17
N PRO A 99 -6.37 1.03 -15.17
CA PRO A 99 -5.96 1.69 -16.40
C PRO A 99 -5.45 0.61 -17.35
N SER A 100 -6.26 0.27 -18.34
CA SER A 100 -5.82 -0.50 -19.49
C SER A 100 -4.94 0.42 -20.32
N PHE A 101 -3.68 0.55 -19.92
CA PHE A 101 -2.69 1.07 -20.84
C PHE A 101 -2.65 0.09 -22.02
N PRO A 102 -2.91 0.54 -23.27
CA PRO A 102 -2.65 -0.33 -24.40
C PRO A 102 -1.19 -0.74 -24.31
N ALA A 103 -0.93 -2.06 -24.32
CA ALA A 103 0.41 -2.57 -24.48
C ALA A 103 0.98 -1.89 -25.74
N ILE A 104 1.89 -0.94 -25.54
CA ILE A 104 2.64 -0.35 -26.64
C ILE A 104 3.45 -1.53 -27.17
N SER A 105 2.96 -2.11 -28.27
CA SER A 105 3.64 -3.15 -29.02
C SER A 105 4.98 -2.56 -29.45
N SER A 106 6.02 -2.86 -28.68
CA SER A 106 7.40 -2.61 -29.05
C SER A 106 7.79 -3.63 -30.11
N ALA A 107 7.31 -3.47 -31.34
CA ALA A 107 7.80 -4.19 -32.50
C ALA A 107 7.32 -3.54 -33.81
N THR A 108 8.13 -2.62 -34.33
CA THR A 108 8.88 -2.85 -35.59
C THR A 108 9.16 -1.50 -36.24
N SER A 109 10.45 -1.25 -36.37
CA SER A 109 11.08 -0.22 -37.19
C SER A 109 10.35 0.06 -38.50
N ARG A 110 10.05 1.33 -38.72
CA ARG A 110 10.32 1.97 -40.01
C ARG A 110 10.81 3.38 -39.71
N CYS A 111 12.14 3.52 -39.69
CA CYS A 111 12.76 4.82 -39.80
C CYS A 111 12.29 5.43 -41.13
N PRO A 112 11.71 6.64 -41.15
CA PRO A 112 11.70 7.43 -42.38
C PRO A 112 13.14 7.89 -42.66
N PRO A 113 13.58 7.93 -43.94
CA PRO A 113 14.88 8.46 -44.27
C PRO A 113 14.94 9.92 -43.82
N SER A 114 15.93 10.21 -42.97
CA SER A 114 16.26 11.56 -42.56
C SER A 114 16.94 12.26 -43.74
N ASP A 115 16.21 13.12 -44.43
CA ASP A 115 16.82 14.20 -45.21
C ASP A 115 17.46 15.19 -44.22
N VAL A 116 18.75 14.97 -43.97
CA VAL A 116 19.59 15.83 -43.15
C VAL A 116 19.85 17.12 -43.94
N LYS A 117 19.12 18.19 -43.61
CA LYS A 117 19.58 19.57 -43.84
C LYS A 117 20.03 20.19 -42.52
N GLN A 118 21.31 20.57 -42.50
CA GLN A 118 22.03 21.22 -41.42
C GLN A 118 21.46 22.61 -41.08
N GLY A 119 21.43 22.91 -39.78
CA GLY A 119 21.26 24.25 -39.20
C GLY A 119 21.13 24.10 -37.68
N ARG A 120 22.23 24.11 -36.91
CA ARG A 120 22.72 25.28 -36.15
C ARG A 120 21.62 26.05 -35.42
N ASP A 121 21.43 25.80 -34.12
CA ASP A 121 21.91 26.69 -33.05
C ASP A 121 21.28 26.36 -31.67
N SER A 122 22.17 26.15 -30.69
CA SER A 122 22.19 26.77 -29.35
C SER A 122 21.11 26.46 -28.26
N GLY A 123 21.62 26.03 -27.10
CA GLY A 123 21.06 26.34 -25.75
C GLY A 123 20.56 25.15 -24.92
N LEU A 124 21.41 24.44 -24.17
CA LEU A 124 21.55 24.51 -22.70
C LEU A 124 20.24 24.73 -21.90
N VAL A 125 19.87 23.79 -21.02
CA VAL A 125 19.89 23.91 -19.53
C VAL A 125 19.38 22.60 -18.90
N VAL A 126 20.18 22.08 -17.96
CA VAL A 126 19.90 20.96 -17.06
C VAL A 126 19.10 21.49 -15.86
N GLY A 127 18.01 20.82 -15.48
CA GLY A 127 17.15 21.25 -14.37
C GLY A 127 16.67 20.09 -13.51
N SER A 128 17.53 19.63 -12.62
CA SER A 128 17.25 18.72 -11.50
C SER A 128 16.28 19.38 -10.50
N CYS A 129 15.27 18.67 -10.01
CA CYS A 129 14.49 19.12 -8.85
C CYS A 129 14.53 18.09 -7.73
N SER A 130 15.20 18.49 -6.67
CA SER A 130 15.53 17.74 -5.45
C SER A 130 14.41 17.84 -4.42
N ARG A 131 14.38 16.83 -3.55
CA ARG A 131 13.64 16.74 -2.27
C ARG A 131 13.66 18.05 -1.47
N ARG A 132 12.55 18.34 -0.79
CA ARG A 132 12.57 19.09 0.47
C ARG A 132 11.74 18.37 1.53
N GLU A 133 12.41 18.25 2.68
CA GLU A 133 11.90 17.98 4.03
C GLU A 133 11.10 19.17 4.55
#